data_AF-A0A2X2WPM5-F1
#
_entry.id   AF-A0A2X2WPM5-F1
#
_cell.length_a   1.000
_cell.length_b   1.000
_cell.length_c   1.000
_cell.angle_alpha   90.00
_cell.angle_beta   90.00
_cell.angle_gamma   90.00
#
_symmetry.space_group_name_H-M   'P 1'
#
loop_
_entity.id
_entity.type
_entity.pdbx_description
1 polymer ?
#
loop_
_entity_poly.entity_id
_entity_poly.type
_entity_poly.pdbx_seq_one_letter_code
_entity_poly.pdbx_strand_id
1 'polypeptide(L)' 'MALKVRVATARYARENNIPYLGICLGMQVALIEFARNVAGMENANSTEFVPDCKYLLWR' A
#
# COMPACT_ATOMS: atom_id res chain seq x y z
N MET A 1 -6.42 10.56 -5.23
CA MET A 1 -5.68 10.38 -6.50
C MET A 1 -4.19 10.05 -6.28
N ALA A 2 -3.49 10.71 -5.36
CA ALA A 2 -2.06 10.50 -5.11
C ALA A 2 -1.67 9.11 -4.53
N LEU A 3 -2.49 8.51 -3.66
CA LEU A 3 -2.17 7.23 -3.00
C LEU A 3 -2.11 6.05 -3.99
N LYS A 4 -3.04 5.99 -4.96
CA LYS A 4 -3.12 4.90 -5.95
C LYS A 4 -1.86 4.83 -6.81
N VAL A 5 -1.34 5.98 -7.26
CA VAL A 5 -0.11 6.05 -8.05
C VAL A 5 1.08 5.51 -7.25
N ARG A 6 1.21 5.92 -5.98
CA ARG A 6 2.28 5.45 -5.11
C ARG A 6 2.23 3.93 -4.85
N VAL A 7 1.04 3.37 -4.65
CA VAL A 7 0.84 1.91 -4.51
C VAL A 7 1.24 1.18 -5.79
N ALA A 8 0.89 1.72 -6.96
CA ALA A 8 1.33 1.15 -8.24
C ALA A 8 2.85 1.23 -8.42
N THR A 9 3.51 2.30 -7.99
CA THR A 9 4.98 2.43 -8.00
C THR A 9 5.64 1.41 -7.08
N ALA A 10 5.12 1.21 -5.86
CA ALA A 10 5.63 0.19 -4.93
C ALA A 10 5.46 -1.21 -5.52
N ARG A 11 4.33 -1.47 -6.19
CA ARG A 11 4.06 -2.74 -6.87
C ARG A 11 5.07 -2.99 -7.98
N TYR A 12 5.27 -1.98 -8.84
CA TYR A 12 6.24 -2.08 -9.92
C TYR A 12 7.65 -2.35 -9.40
N ALA A 13 8.08 -1.64 -8.35
CA ALA A 13 9.38 -1.87 -7.75
C ALA A 13 9.52 -3.30 -7.19
N ARG A 14 8.49 -3.81 -6.49
CA ARG A 14 8.47 -5.18 -5.95
C ARG A 14 8.51 -6.24 -7.07
N GLU A 15 7.67 -6.11 -8.09
CA GLU A 15 7.58 -7.08 -9.18
C GLU A 15 8.86 -7.12 -10.04
N ASN A 16 9.60 -6.00 -10.11
CA ASN A 16 10.84 -5.89 -10.87
C ASN A 16 12.11 -6.04 -10.01
N ASN A 17 11.99 -6.44 -8.73
CA ASN A 17 13.11 -6.56 -7.79
C ASN A 17 13.96 -5.28 -7.66
N ILE A 18 13.34 -4.11 -7.83
CA ILE A 18 14.00 -2.81 -7.69
C ILE A 18 13.99 -2.43 -6.20
N PRO A 19 15.14 -2.07 -5.61
CA PRO A 19 15.19 -1.58 -4.24
C PRO A 19 14.26 -0.38 -4.03
N TYR A 20 13.32 -0.51 -3.11
CA TYR A 20 12.33 0.52 -2.79
C TYR A 20 12.52 1.02 -1.36
N LEU A 21 12.76 2.32 -1.19
CA LEU A 21 12.81 2.97 0.12
C LEU A 21 11.58 3.86 0.31
N GLY A 22 10.66 3.44 1.17
CA GLY A 22 9.50 4.23 1.57
C GLY A 22 9.69 4.82 2.97
N ILE A 23 9.64 6.14 3.11
CA ILE A 23 9.72 6.83 4.41
C ILE A 23 8.35 7.37 4.80
N CYS A 24 7.95 7.18 6.07
CA CYS A 24 6.67 7.63 6.61
C CYS A 24 5.50 7.10 5.75
N LEU A 25 4.81 7.98 5.01
CA LEU A 25 3.72 7.61 4.10
C LEU A 25 4.18 6.64 2.98
N GLY A 26 5.46 6.64 2.59
CA GLY A 26 6.00 5.68 1.63
C GLY A 26 6.04 4.25 2.18
N MET A 27 6.31 4.08 3.47
CA MET A 27 6.27 2.76 4.13
C MET A 27 4.83 2.24 4.21
N GLN A 28 3.90 3.12 4.57
CA GLN A 28 2.47 2.84 4.59
C GLN A 28 1.97 2.37 3.21
N VAL A 29 2.39 3.04 2.14
CA VAL A 29 2.06 2.63 0.76
C VAL A 29 2.59 1.24 0.43
N ALA A 30 3.82 0.91 0.82
CA ALA A 30 4.40 -0.42 0.59
C ALA A 30 3.63 -1.51 1.35
N LEU A 31 3.23 -1.24 2.59
CA LEU A 31 2.37 -2.14 3.37
C LEU A 31 1.01 -2.38 2.71
N ILE A 32 0.36 -1.32 2.20
CA ILE A 32 -0.91 -1.44 1.48
C ILE A 32 -0.72 -2.27 0.20
N GLU A 33 0.35 -2.03 -0.54
CA GLU A 33 0.65 -2.79 -1.76
C GLU A 33 0.84 -4.27 -1.45
N PHE A 34 1.63 -4.58 -0.44
CA PHE A 34 1.90 -5.95 -0.04
C PHE A 34 0.64 -6.65 0.49
N ALA A 35 -0.16 -5.97 1.32
CA ALA A 35 -1.41 -6.52 1.85
C ALA A 35 -2.40 -6.85 0.73
N ARG A 36 -2.53 -5.98 -0.28
CA ARG A 36 -3.45 -6.17 -1.40
C ARG A 36 -2.98 -7.24 -2.38
N ASN A 37 -1.70 -7.26 -2.75
CA ASN A 37 -1.21 -8.08 -3.85
C ASN A 37 -0.54 -9.40 -3.37
N VAL A 38 -0.04 -9.46 -2.14
CA VAL A 38 0.65 -10.65 -1.61
C VAL A 38 -0.20 -11.36 -0.55
N ALA A 39 -0.79 -10.61 0.39
CA ALA A 39 -1.62 -11.20 1.45
C ALA A 39 -3.09 -11.46 1.04
N GLY A 40 -3.50 -11.08 -0.18
CA GLY A 40 -4.86 -11.27 -0.69
C GLY A 40 -5.92 -10.43 0.02
N MET A 41 -5.53 -9.40 0.78
CA MET A 41 -6.43 -8.50 1.50
C MET A 41 -6.94 -7.41 0.56
N GLU A 42 -7.81 -7.80 -0.38
CA GLU A 42 -8.43 -6.87 -1.32
C GLU A 42 -9.13 -5.72 -0.57
N ASN A 43 -8.79 -4.48 -0.92
CA ASN A 43 -9.22 -3.24 -0.25
C ASN A 43 -8.59 -2.92 1.12
N ALA A 44 -7.46 -3.54 1.48
CA ALA A 44 -6.71 -3.12 2.67
C ALA A 44 -6.28 -1.65 2.58
N ASN A 45 -6.56 -0.87 3.61
CA ASN A 45 -6.20 0.56 3.65
C ASN A 45 -6.15 1.05 5.10
N SER A 46 -5.74 2.30 5.28
CA SER A 46 -5.85 3.00 6.56
C SER A 46 -7.11 3.84 6.64
N THR A 47 -7.65 3.99 7.86
CA THR A 47 -8.76 4.90 8.14
C THR A 47 -8.44 6.37 7.90
N GLU A 48 -7.16 6.75 7.92
CA GLU A 48 -6.71 8.09 7.52
C GLU A 48 -7.12 8.42 6.06
N PHE A 49 -7.17 7.40 5.20
CA PHE A 49 -7.51 7.57 3.78
C PHE A 49 -8.90 7.05 3.42
N VAL A 50 -9.35 5.97 4.05
CA VAL A 50 -10.64 5.33 3.80
C VAL A 50 -11.23 4.91 5.14
N PRO A 51 -12.16 5.70 5.72
CA PRO A 51 -12.78 5.41 7.00
C PRO A 51 -13.49 4.05 7.05
N ASP A 52 -14.07 3.62 5.92
CA ASP A 52 -14.75 2.33 5.74
C ASP A 52 -13.90 1.34 4.93
N CYS A 53 -12.74 0.93 5.46
CA CYS A 53 -11.94 -0.14 4.85
C CYS A 53 -12.24 -1.50 5.50
N LYS A 54 -12.50 -2.52 4.67
CA LYS A 54 -12.77 -3.90 5.12
C LYS A 54 -11.59 -4.52 5.88
N TYR A 55 -10.38 -4.13 5.50
CA TYR A 55 -9.14 -4.56 6.14
C TYR A 55 -8.37 -3.34 6.62
N LEU A 56 -8.47 -3.08 7.91
CA LEU A 56 -7.81 -1.97 8.59
C LEU A 56 -6.34 -2.32 8.85
N LEU A 57 -5.42 -1.58 8.24
CA LEU A 57 -3.99 -1.77 8.46
C LEU A 57 -3.45 -0.91 9.62
N TRP A 58 -3.94 0.33 9.75
CA TRP A 58 -3.67 1.21 10.89
C TRP A 58 -4.66 2.38 10.92
N ARG A 59 -4.69 3.09 12.05
CA ARG A 59 -5.57 4.23 12.25
C ARG A 59 -5.08 5.48 11.53
#